data_AF-A0AAD0QZV6-F1
#
_entry.id   AF-A0AAD0QZV6-F1
#
_cell.length_a   1.000
_cell.length_b   1.000
_cell.length_c   1.000
_cell.angle_alpha   90.00
_cell.angle_beta   90.00
_cell.angle_gamma   90.00
#
_symmetry.space_group_name_H-M   'P 1'
#
loop_
_entity.id
_entity.type
_entity.pdbx_description
1 polymer ?
#
loop_
_entity_poly.entity_id
_entity_poly.type
_entity_poly.pdbx_seq_one_letter_code
_entity_poly.pdbx_strand_id
1 'polypeptide(L)'
;MKITKADIEGDFLNVVAEGYFFGHGAGSAANRVISVNLNLKTGEPVEFKDLFRAGYIKPINQLTASRLSSQIPDHWFETVTDDQCYYFDSSYLNLCFSEYGVASGANGNVTVSIKIKDLRGFVSLNGPLAFAF
;
A
#
# COMPACT_ATOMS: atom_id res chain seq x y z
N MET A 1 6.44 14.34 9.70
CA MET A 1 6.66 13.04 9.02
C MET A 1 8.12 12.91 8.65
N LYS A 2 8.64 11.70 8.60
CA LYS A 2 10.01 11.31 8.24
C LYS A 2 9.93 10.29 7.10
N ILE A 3 10.78 10.42 6.09
CA ILE A 3 10.93 9.40 5.05
C ILE A 3 11.54 8.15 5.68
N THR A 4 10.83 7.01 5.57
CA THR A 4 11.28 5.71 6.09
C THR A 4 11.80 4.81 4.98
N LYS A 5 11.33 5.00 3.75
CA LYS A 5 11.81 4.27 2.57
C LYS A 5 11.81 5.19 1.35
N ALA A 6 12.85 5.08 0.53
CA ALA A 6 12.94 5.71 -0.77
C ALA A 6 13.80 4.83 -1.68
N ASP A 7 13.23 4.34 -2.76
CA ASP A 7 13.87 3.41 -3.68
C ASP A 7 13.38 3.61 -5.11
N ILE A 8 14.20 3.15 -6.05
CA ILE A 8 13.88 3.17 -7.47
C ILE A 8 13.84 1.72 -7.96
N GLU A 9 12.71 1.34 -8.55
CA GLU A 9 12.53 0.04 -9.21
C GLU A 9 12.14 0.27 -10.67
N GLY A 10 13.07 -0.02 -11.59
CA GLY A 10 12.90 0.32 -13.00
C GLY A 10 12.76 1.83 -13.19
N ASP A 11 11.64 2.26 -13.77
CA ASP A 11 11.30 3.67 -13.97
C ASP A 11 10.39 4.23 -12.87
N PHE A 12 10.32 3.56 -11.71
CA PHE A 12 9.40 3.90 -10.65
C PHE A 12 10.15 4.35 -9.40
N LEU A 13 9.81 5.53 -8.88
CA LEU A 13 10.26 5.99 -7.57
C LEU A 13 9.18 5.68 -6.54
N ASN A 14 9.52 4.88 -5.53
CA ASN A 14 8.69 4.66 -4.35
C ASN A 14 9.23 5.49 -3.19
N VAL A 15 8.38 6.27 -2.53
CA VAL A 15 8.74 6.99 -1.31
C VAL A 15 7.69 6.71 -0.25
N VAL A 16 8.10 6.20 0.90
CA VAL A 16 7.24 6.00 2.06
C VAL A 16 7.66 6.96 3.16
N ALA A 17 6.67 7.66 3.73
CA ALA A 17 6.86 8.53 4.86
C ALA A 17 5.94 8.14 6.00
N GLU A 18 6.52 8.14 7.20
CA GLU A 18 5.79 7.87 8.44
C GLU A 18 5.85 9.07 9.36
N GLY A 19 4.83 9.23 10.18
CA GLY A 19 4.84 10.20 11.25
C GLY A 19 3.72 9.93 12.21
N TYR A 20 3.55 10.82 13.16
CA TYR A 20 2.42 10.79 14.06
C TYR A 20 1.61 12.06 13.88
N PHE A 21 0.30 11.92 14.00
CA PHE A 21 -0.60 13.05 14.16
C PHE A 21 -0.97 13.16 15.63
N PHE A 22 -0.79 14.35 16.21
CA PHE A 22 -1.19 14.66 17.58
C PHE A 22 -2.26 15.75 17.56
N GLY A 23 -3.52 15.35 17.69
CA GLY A 23 -4.68 16.25 17.58
C GLY A 23 -4.98 17.09 18.82
N HIS A 24 -4.22 16.96 19.91
CA HIS A 24 -4.53 17.44 21.27
C HIS A 24 -5.86 16.86 21.81
N GLY A 25 -5.80 16.02 22.86
CA GLY A 25 -6.98 15.39 23.49
C GLY A 25 -6.66 14.05 24.18
N ALA A 26 -7.69 13.28 24.54
CA ALA A 26 -7.57 11.94 25.15
C ALA A 26 -7.14 10.83 24.17
N GLY A 27 -7.11 11.13 22.86
CA GLY A 27 -6.53 10.24 21.85
C GLY A 27 -5.01 10.31 21.90
N SER A 28 -4.35 9.17 22.10
CA SER A 28 -2.90 9.04 21.92
C SER A 28 -2.48 9.54 20.54
N ALA A 29 -1.20 9.90 20.38
CA ALA A 29 -0.63 10.13 19.06
C ALA A 29 -0.90 8.92 18.17
N ALA A 30 -1.47 9.14 16.98
CA ALA A 30 -1.76 8.08 16.03
C ALA A 30 -0.71 8.09 14.92
N ASN A 31 -0.09 6.95 14.68
CA ASN A 31 0.87 6.79 13.61
C ASN A 31 0.16 6.82 12.25
N ARG A 32 0.80 7.49 11.30
CA ARG A 32 0.37 7.65 9.92
C ARG A 32 1.49 7.20 9.01
N VAL A 33 1.13 6.43 8.01
CA VAL A 33 2.01 6.03 6.90
C VAL A 33 1.35 6.45 5.60
N ILE A 34 2.14 7.08 4.74
CA ILE A 34 1.74 7.48 3.39
C ILE A 34 2.83 7.08 2.41
N SER A 35 2.43 6.94 1.15
CA SER A 35 3.34 6.69 0.04
C SER A 35 3.16 7.76 -1.03
N VAL A 36 4.27 8.15 -1.66
CA VAL A 36 4.30 8.93 -2.89
C VAL A 36 5.04 8.12 -3.92
N ASN A 37 4.40 7.92 -5.07
CA ASN A 37 4.88 7.06 -6.13
C ASN A 37 4.88 7.82 -7.45
N LEU A 38 5.99 7.77 -8.18
CA LEU A 38 6.21 8.59 -9.38
C LEU A 38 6.77 7.75 -10.53
N ASN A 39 6.25 7.99 -11.73
CA ASN A 39 6.87 7.52 -12.97
C ASN A 39 8.02 8.46 -13.34
N LEU A 40 9.25 7.97 -13.36
CA LEU A 40 10.44 8.77 -13.62
C LEU A 40 10.60 9.19 -15.09
N LYS A 41 9.90 8.54 -16.02
CA LYS A 41 9.91 8.93 -17.44
C LYS A 41 8.98 10.11 -17.72
N THR A 42 7.80 10.13 -17.10
CA THR A 42 6.80 11.18 -17.33
C THR A 42 6.81 12.26 -16.25
N GLY A 43 7.36 11.96 -15.07
CA GLY A 43 7.27 12.81 -13.88
C GLY A 43 5.90 12.80 -13.21
N GLU A 44 4.97 11.96 -13.67
CA GLU A 44 3.59 11.94 -13.19
C GLU A 44 3.44 11.05 -11.95
N PRO A 45 2.53 11.42 -11.01
CA PRO A 45 2.10 10.55 -9.93
C PRO A 45 1.53 9.24 -10.48
N VAL A 46 1.80 8.17 -9.76
CA VAL A 46 1.12 6.90 -9.97
C VAL A 46 0.28 6.60 -8.76
N GLU A 47 -1.03 6.55 -8.96
CA GLU A 47 -1.99 6.20 -7.94
C GLU A 47 -2.20 4.69 -7.89
N PHE A 48 -2.73 4.21 -6.76
CA PHE A 48 -2.96 2.78 -6.55
C PHE A 48 -3.88 2.16 -7.62
N LYS A 49 -4.90 2.90 -8.05
CA LYS A 49 -5.81 2.47 -9.12
C LYS A 49 -5.13 2.28 -10.47
N ASP A 50 -4.06 3.02 -10.76
CA ASP A 50 -3.36 3.01 -12.05
C ASP A 50 -2.54 1.71 -12.25
N LEU A 51 -2.29 0.98 -11.16
CA LEU A 51 -1.60 -0.30 -11.17
C LEU A 51 -2.42 -1.40 -11.87
N PHE A 52 -3.74 -1.27 -11.90
CA PHE A 52 -4.65 -2.35 -12.23
C PHE A 52 -5.63 -2.02 -13.35
N ARG A 53 -6.20 -3.07 -13.94
CA ARG A 53 -7.35 -2.98 -14.84
C ARG A 53 -8.64 -2.89 -14.02
N ALA A 54 -9.73 -2.49 -14.65
CA ALA A 54 -11.05 -2.49 -14.02
C ALA A 54 -11.39 -3.87 -13.39
N GLY A 55 -12.05 -3.85 -12.23
CA GLY A 55 -12.46 -5.05 -11.50
C GLY A 55 -11.42 -5.61 -10.52
N TYR A 56 -10.32 -4.91 -10.28
CA TYR A 56 -9.24 -5.36 -9.38
C TYR A 56 -9.61 -5.36 -7.89
N ILE A 57 -10.60 -4.57 -7.46
CA ILE A 57 -10.97 -4.39 -6.04
C ILE A 57 -11.29 -5.74 -5.37
N LYS A 58 -12.06 -6.60 -6.03
CA LYS A 58 -12.44 -7.90 -5.46
C LYS A 58 -11.22 -8.81 -5.24
N PRO A 59 -10.39 -9.13 -6.26
CA PRO A 59 -9.23 -10.00 -6.05
C PRO A 59 -8.19 -9.38 -5.10
N ILE A 60 -7.95 -8.06 -5.14
CA ILE A 60 -7.01 -7.44 -4.21
C ILE A 60 -7.51 -7.53 -2.77
N ASN A 61 -8.80 -7.26 -2.51
CA ASN A 61 -9.36 -7.38 -1.16
C ASN A 61 -9.29 -8.82 -0.64
N GLN A 62 -9.52 -9.83 -1.49
CA GLN A 62 -9.39 -11.24 -1.11
C GLN A 62 -7.96 -11.60 -0.71
N LEU A 63 -6.96 -11.16 -1.50
CA LEU A 63 -5.55 -11.38 -1.19
C LEU A 63 -5.15 -10.65 0.09
N THR A 64 -5.53 -9.37 0.24
CA THR A 64 -5.23 -8.56 1.42
C THR A 64 -5.85 -9.16 2.68
N ALA A 65 -7.15 -9.48 2.66
CA ALA A 65 -7.84 -10.09 3.80
C ALA A 65 -7.21 -11.43 4.19
N SER A 66 -6.90 -12.31 3.23
CA SER A 66 -6.26 -13.60 3.52
C SER A 66 -4.90 -13.45 4.21
N ARG A 67 -4.09 -12.47 3.78
CA ARG A 67 -2.81 -12.17 4.41
C ARG A 67 -2.97 -11.54 5.78
N LEU A 68 -3.92 -10.61 5.93
CA LEU A 68 -4.24 -10.00 7.22
C LEU A 68 -4.73 -11.02 8.23
N SER A 69 -5.67 -11.91 7.88
CA SER A 69 -6.15 -12.93 8.82
C SER A 69 -5.03 -13.87 9.32
N SER A 70 -3.96 -14.02 8.52
CA SER A 70 -2.77 -14.80 8.92
C SER A 70 -1.83 -14.02 9.85
N GLN A 71 -1.82 -12.69 9.78
CA GLN A 71 -0.97 -11.81 10.59
C GLN A 71 -1.68 -11.33 11.86
N ILE A 72 -2.95 -10.95 11.74
CA ILE A 72 -3.81 -10.32 12.74
C ILE A 72 -5.22 -10.92 12.56
N PRO A 73 -5.57 -12.02 13.25
CA PRO A 73 -6.85 -12.69 13.07
C PRO A 73 -8.08 -11.78 13.29
N ASP A 74 -8.00 -10.84 14.23
CA ASP A 74 -9.10 -9.93 14.60
C ASP A 74 -9.06 -8.59 13.83
N HIS A 75 -8.55 -8.58 12.60
CA HIS A 75 -8.55 -7.38 11.74
C HIS A 75 -9.97 -7.01 11.28
N TRP A 76 -10.19 -5.73 10.94
CA TRP A 76 -11.48 -5.22 10.43
C TRP A 76 -11.39 -4.65 9.01
N PHE A 77 -10.40 -5.11 8.24
CA PHE A 77 -10.26 -4.72 6.84
C PHE A 77 -11.50 -5.09 6.01
N GLU A 78 -12.11 -4.10 5.36
CA GLU A 78 -13.25 -4.28 4.46
C GLU A 78 -12.85 -4.16 2.99
N THR A 79 -12.12 -3.10 2.65
CA THR A 79 -11.68 -2.81 1.28
C THR A 79 -10.45 -1.90 1.29
N VAL A 80 -9.66 -1.98 0.21
CA VAL A 80 -8.70 -0.94 -0.15
C VAL A 80 -9.42 0.35 -0.53
N THR A 81 -8.75 1.49 -0.32
CA THR A 81 -9.22 2.82 -0.74
C THR A 81 -8.63 3.23 -2.09
N ASP A 82 -9.16 4.28 -2.71
CA ASP A 82 -8.64 4.81 -3.97
C ASP A 82 -7.23 5.43 -3.80
N ASP A 83 -6.96 5.99 -2.62
CA ASP A 83 -5.70 6.59 -2.19
C ASP A 83 -4.84 5.64 -1.33
N GLN A 84 -5.09 4.33 -1.45
CA GLN A 84 -4.42 3.30 -0.65
C GLN A 84 -2.90 3.48 -0.68
N CYS A 85 -2.28 3.60 0.49
CA CYS A 85 -0.83 3.64 0.62
C CYS A 85 -0.23 2.32 0.11
N TYR A 86 0.75 2.42 -0.77
CA TYR A 86 1.46 1.27 -1.32
C TYR A 86 2.90 1.59 -1.73
N TYR A 87 3.73 0.55 -1.80
CA TYR A 87 5.05 0.61 -2.41
C TYR A 87 5.48 -0.76 -2.93
N PHE A 88 6.49 -0.80 -3.79
CA PHE A 88 7.08 -2.05 -4.26
C PHE A 88 8.35 -2.45 -3.50
N ASP A 89 8.54 -3.76 -3.36
CA ASP A 89 9.87 -4.34 -3.25
C ASP A 89 9.98 -5.53 -4.18
N SER A 90 10.58 -5.36 -5.36
CA SER A 90 11.06 -6.37 -6.30
C SER A 90 10.09 -7.51 -6.66
N SER A 91 9.69 -8.34 -5.69
CA SER A 91 8.70 -9.41 -5.78
C SER A 91 7.33 -9.13 -5.14
N TYR A 92 7.16 -8.05 -4.37
CA TYR A 92 5.94 -7.75 -3.63
C TYR A 92 5.38 -6.35 -3.88
N LEU A 93 4.05 -6.27 -3.96
CA LEU A 93 3.27 -5.08 -3.72
C LEU A 93 2.97 -5.03 -2.21
N ASN A 94 3.41 -3.99 -1.54
CA ASN A 94 3.13 -3.78 -0.12
C ASN A 94 2.03 -2.75 0.02
N LEU A 95 0.95 -3.12 0.70
CA LEU A 95 -0.11 -2.19 1.11
C LEU A 95 0.16 -1.76 2.55
N CYS A 96 0.28 -0.46 2.77
CA CYS A 96 0.51 0.13 4.09
C CYS A 96 -0.79 0.70 4.64
N PHE A 97 -1.09 0.39 5.90
CA PHE A 97 -2.25 0.88 6.61
C PHE A 97 -1.76 1.66 7.83
N SER A 98 -2.25 2.89 7.98
CA SER A 98 -2.01 3.67 9.19
C SER A 98 -2.60 2.97 10.41
N GLU A 99 -2.09 3.32 11.59
CA GLU A 99 -2.65 2.87 12.87
C GLU A 99 -4.18 3.09 12.90
N TYR A 100 -4.91 2.11 13.46
CA TYR A 100 -6.39 2.05 13.46
C TYR A 100 -7.05 1.88 12.09
N GLY A 101 -6.30 1.82 10.99
CA GLY A 101 -6.87 1.63 9.65
C GLY A 101 -7.54 0.27 9.50
N VAL A 102 -6.85 -0.79 9.94
CA VAL A 102 -7.31 -2.20 9.76
C VAL A 102 -7.20 -3.05 11.01
N ALA A 103 -6.52 -2.55 12.05
CA ALA A 103 -6.25 -3.26 13.30
C ALA A 103 -6.04 -2.28 14.46
N SER A 104 -6.04 -2.80 15.69
CA SER A 104 -5.91 -1.99 16.91
C SER A 104 -4.58 -1.25 16.97
N GLY A 105 -4.55 -0.13 17.71
CA GLY A 105 -3.35 0.72 17.81
C GLY A 105 -2.12 0.00 18.37
N ALA A 106 -2.30 -1.07 19.14
CA ALA A 106 -1.21 -1.93 19.61
C ALA A 106 -0.41 -2.58 18.46
N ASN A 107 -1.01 -2.74 17.27
CA ASN A 107 -0.34 -3.25 16.09
C ASN A 107 0.43 -2.16 15.31
N GLY A 108 0.26 -0.88 15.66
CA GLY A 108 0.86 0.24 14.95
C GLY A 108 0.39 0.33 13.49
N ASN A 109 1.26 0.80 12.61
CA ASN A 109 1.05 0.74 11.17
C ASN A 109 1.18 -0.72 10.70
N VAL A 110 0.28 -1.17 9.84
CA VAL A 110 0.24 -2.55 9.34
C VAL A 110 0.64 -2.57 7.87
N THR A 111 1.52 -3.49 7.48
CA THR A 111 1.92 -3.68 6.08
C THR A 111 1.57 -5.09 5.61
N VAL A 112 0.86 -5.17 4.49
CA VAL A 112 0.46 -6.42 3.85
C VAL A 112 1.23 -6.60 2.55
N SER A 113 2.09 -7.62 2.49
CA SER A 113 2.88 -7.93 1.30
C SER A 113 2.19 -8.98 0.42
N ILE A 114 1.85 -8.59 -0.80
CA ILE A 114 1.21 -9.44 -1.82
C ILE A 114 2.24 -9.73 -2.91
N LYS A 115 2.44 -10.99 -3.26
CA LYS A 115 3.40 -11.34 -4.33
C LYS A 115 2.90 -10.76 -5.64
N ILE A 116 3.76 -10.06 -6.37
CA ILE A 116 3.45 -9.49 -7.68
C ILE A 116 2.93 -10.58 -8.63
N LYS A 117 3.50 -11.80 -8.57
CA LYS A 117 3.04 -12.95 -9.36
C LYS A 117 1.55 -13.29 -9.19
N ASP A 118 0.98 -13.03 -8.00
CA ASP A 118 -0.43 -13.29 -7.70
C ASP A 118 -1.36 -12.22 -8.33
N LEU A 119 -0.80 -11.11 -8.82
CA LEU A 119 -1.53 -9.97 -9.41
C LEU A 119 -1.69 -10.06 -10.93
N ARG A 120 -1.00 -11.00 -11.61
CA ARG A 120 -0.91 -11.10 -13.09
C ARG A 120 -2.25 -10.97 -13.82
N GLY A 121 -3.32 -11.51 -13.25
CA GLY A 121 -4.64 -11.56 -13.90
C GLY A 121 -5.34 -10.22 -14.03
N PHE A 122 -4.91 -9.19 -13.29
CA PHE A 122 -5.63 -7.92 -13.20
C PHE A 122 -4.71 -6.68 -13.17
N VAL A 123 -3.41 -6.85 -13.40
CA VAL A 123 -2.47 -5.74 -13.58
C VAL A 123 -2.63 -5.10 -14.98
N SER A 124 -2.48 -3.77 -15.03
CA SER A 124 -2.38 -3.05 -16.30
C SER A 124 -1.01 -3.29 -16.94
N LEU A 125 -0.97 -3.96 -18.10
CA LEU A 125 0.28 -4.23 -18.85
C LEU A 125 0.83 -2.99 -19.57
N ASN A 126 0.01 -1.95 -19.71
CA ASN A 126 0.46 -0.63 -20.14
C ASN A 126 0.71 0.29 -18.93
N GLY A 127 0.55 -0.26 -17.72
CA GLY A 127 0.64 0.47 -16.48
C GLY A 127 2.05 0.42 -15.88
N PRO A 128 2.25 1.15 -14.77
CA PRO A 128 3.53 1.24 -14.07
C PRO A 128 4.07 -0.10 -13.59
N LEU A 129 3.22 -1.11 -13.41
CA LEU A 129 3.63 -2.46 -13.01
C LEU A 129 4.09 -3.35 -14.16
N ALA A 130 4.06 -2.88 -15.41
CA ALA A 130 4.44 -3.67 -16.57
C ALA A 130 5.89 -4.20 -16.50
N PHE A 131 6.81 -3.47 -15.86
CA PHE A 131 8.20 -3.92 -15.72
C PHE A 131 8.36 -5.21 -14.90
N ALA A 132 7.38 -5.53 -14.05
CA ALA A 132 7.45 -6.66 -13.13
C ALA A 132 6.90 -7.97 -13.74
N PHE A 133 6.44 -7.94 -15.00
CA PHE A 133 5.78 -9.07 -15.67
C PHE A 133 6.36 -9.45 -17.03
#